data_AF-A0A258X1Q3-F1
#
_entry.id   AF-A0A258X1Q3-F1
#
_cell.length_a   1.000
_cell.length_b   1.000
_cell.length_c   1.000
_cell.angle_alpha   90.00
_cell.angle_beta   90.00
_cell.angle_gamma   90.00
#
_symmetry.space_group_name_H-M   'P 1'
#
loop_
_entity.id
_entity.type
_entity.pdbx_description
1 polymer ?
#
loop_
_entity_poly.entity_id
_entity_poly.type
_entity_poly.pdbx_seq_one_letter_code
_entity_poly.pdbx_strand_id
1 'polypeptide(L)'
;MEFDGDVLKIELDMTMDDIRTFEEFIRPRLEYLEMISIDETTTLVSSALLSLLVSLKKTRPELQIPFLDKKEFSSSAFGTVHWIAND
;
A
#
# COMPACT_ATOMS: atom_id res chain seq x y z
N MET A 1 -13.10 1.86 -2.35
CA MET A 1 -12.24 1.01 -3.21
C MET A 1 -12.84 1.02 -4.60
N GLU A 2 -12.10 1.56 -5.57
CA GLU A 2 -12.44 1.52 -6.99
C GLU A 2 -11.43 0.62 -7.70
N PHE A 3 -11.92 -0.28 -8.57
CA PHE A 3 -11.12 -1.23 -9.32
C PHE A 3 -11.27 -0.91 -10.80
N ASP A 4 -10.19 -0.46 -11.45
CA ASP A 4 -10.15 -0.16 -12.88
C ASP A 4 -9.07 -1.03 -13.53
N GLY A 5 -9.50 -2.17 -14.09
CA GLY A 5 -8.68 -3.16 -14.80
C GLY A 5 -7.56 -3.78 -13.95
N ASP A 6 -6.46 -3.05 -13.82
CA ASP A 6 -5.18 -3.50 -13.27
C ASP A 6 -4.64 -2.55 -12.18
N VAL A 7 -5.34 -1.44 -11.91
CA VAL A 7 -4.99 -0.45 -10.88
C VAL A 7 -5.98 -0.49 -9.72
N LEU A 8 -5.45 -0.61 -8.51
CA LEU A 8 -6.22 -0.58 -7.28
C LEU A 8 -5.89 0.66 -6.47
N LYS A 9 -6.88 1.53 -6.27
CA LYS A 9 -6.75 2.73 -5.46
C LYS A 9 -7.14 2.46 -4.00
N ILE A 10 -6.26 2.82 -3.06
CA ILE A 10 -6.48 2.68 -1.62
C ILE A 10 -6.24 4.00 -0.87
N GLU A 11 -6.74 4.05 0.35
CA GLU A 11 -6.56 5.14 1.30
C GLU A 11 -5.57 4.71 2.41
N LEU A 12 -4.84 5.67 2.99
CA LEU A 12 -3.82 5.40 4.01
C LEU A 12 -4.36 5.35 5.45
N ASP A 13 -5.59 5.83 5.65
CA ASP A 13 -6.27 5.92 6.95
C ASP A 13 -7.19 4.72 7.24
N MET A 14 -7.00 3.61 6.50
CA MET A 14 -7.71 2.35 6.69
C MET A 14 -7.63 1.83 8.13
N THR A 15 -8.78 1.36 8.64
CA THR A 15 -8.85 0.68 9.93
C THR A 15 -8.25 -0.73 9.85
N MET A 16 -8.05 -1.38 10.99
CA MET A 16 -7.54 -2.77 11.00
C MET A 16 -8.49 -3.76 10.30
N ASP A 17 -9.80 -3.54 10.36
CA ASP A 17 -10.77 -4.39 9.68
C ASP A 17 -10.77 -4.15 8.16
N ASP A 18 -10.56 -2.90 7.73
CA ASP A 18 -10.38 -2.55 6.32
C ASP A 18 -9.09 -3.17 5.77
N ILE A 19 -8.00 -3.13 6.54
CA ILE A 19 -6.71 -3.74 6.16
C ILE A 19 -6.85 -5.25 5.98
N ARG A 20 -7.57 -5.94 6.88
CA ARG A 20 -7.85 -7.38 6.76
C ARG A 20 -8.66 -7.68 5.50
N THR A 21 -9.72 -6.92 5.28
CA THR A 21 -10.58 -7.07 4.09
C THR A 21 -9.78 -6.83 2.81
N PHE A 22 -8.92 -5.81 2.81
CA PHE A 22 -8.02 -5.51 1.70
C PHE A 22 -7.01 -6.63 1.44
N GLU A 23 -6.42 -7.21 2.48
CA GLU A 23 -5.52 -8.35 2.38
C GLU A 23 -6.21 -9.57 1.75
N GLU A 24 -7.38 -9.94 2.24
CA GLU A 24 -8.19 -11.06 1.70
C GLU A 24 -8.58 -10.81 0.25
N PHE A 25 -8.88 -9.56 -0.10
CA PHE A 25 -9.22 -9.16 -1.46
C PHE A 25 -8.01 -9.26 -2.41
N ILE A 26 -6.84 -8.76 -2.00
CA ILE A 26 -5.70 -8.59 -2.89
C ILE A 26 -4.88 -9.88 -3.08
N ARG A 27 -4.75 -10.71 -2.04
CA ARG A 27 -3.95 -11.95 -2.10
C ARG A 27 -4.27 -12.86 -3.31
N PRO A 28 -5.53 -13.19 -3.61
CA PRO A 28 -5.85 -14.04 -4.77
C PRO A 28 -5.75 -13.31 -6.11
N ARG A 29 -5.67 -11.97 -6.12
CA ARG A 29 -5.64 -11.13 -7.33
C ARG A 29 -4.26 -10.56 -7.63
N LEU A 30 -3.29 -10.83 -6.76
CA LEU A 30 -1.97 -10.22 -6.79
C LEU A 30 -1.25 -10.46 -8.12
N GLU A 31 -1.51 -11.57 -8.81
CA GLU A 31 -0.92 -11.93 -10.11
C GLU A 31 -1.41 -11.06 -11.28
N TYR A 32 -2.59 -10.47 -11.15
CA TYR A 32 -3.20 -9.65 -12.22
C TYR A 32 -3.04 -8.16 -11.97
N LEU A 33 -2.72 -7.77 -10.74
CA LEU A 33 -2.66 -6.37 -10.34
C LEU A 33 -1.34 -5.69 -10.76
N GLU A 34 -1.40 -4.69 -11.64
CA GLU A 34 -0.21 -3.96 -12.08
C GLU A 34 0.22 -2.87 -11.08
N MET A 35 -0.75 -2.20 -10.45
CA MET A 35 -0.46 -1.04 -9.61
C MET A 35 -1.39 -0.92 -8.39
N ILE A 36 -0.81 -0.60 -7.23
CA ILE A 36 -1.54 -0.03 -6.09
C ILE A 36 -1.25 1.46 -6.04
N SER A 37 -2.28 2.27 -6.30
CA SER A 37 -2.22 3.72 -6.16
C SER A 37 -2.81 4.15 -4.82
N ILE A 38 -2.29 5.26 -4.29
CA ILE A 38 -2.70 5.77 -2.98
C ILE A 38 -3.37 7.12 -3.16
N ASP A 39 -4.47 7.34 -2.45
CA ASP A 39 -5.07 8.66 -2.35
C ASP A 39 -4.19 9.58 -1.48
N GLU A 40 -3.53 10.55 -2.12
CA GLU A 40 -2.62 11.49 -1.47
C GLU A 40 -3.33 12.47 -0.52
N THR A 41 -4.66 12.51 -0.49
CA THR A 41 -5.41 13.31 0.48
C THR A 41 -5.46 12.66 1.87
N THR A 42 -5.07 11.39 1.99
CA THR A 42 -5.11 10.60 3.22
C THR A 42 -3.73 10.49 3.87
N THR A 43 -3.69 10.23 5.18
CA THR A 43 -2.44 10.09 5.93
C THR A 43 -2.27 8.68 6.47
N LEU A 44 -1.04 8.18 6.52
CA LEU A 44 -0.74 6.87 7.10
C LEU A 44 -1.03 6.89 8.60
N VAL A 45 -2.03 6.12 9.03
CA VAL A 45 -2.41 5.95 10.45
C VAL A 45 -2.05 4.58 11.00
N SER A 46 -1.69 3.62 10.14
CA SER A 46 -1.44 2.23 10.52
C SER A 46 -0.14 1.67 9.94
N SER A 47 0.75 1.18 10.81
CA SER A 47 1.96 0.46 10.41
C SER A 47 1.67 -0.92 9.82
N ALA A 48 0.49 -1.48 10.08
CA ALA A 48 0.07 -2.76 9.50
C ALA A 48 -0.18 -2.61 7.99
N LEU A 49 -0.81 -1.51 7.55
CA LEU A 49 -0.98 -1.21 6.13
C LEU A 49 0.37 -1.06 5.43
N LEU A 50 1.29 -0.29 6.01
CA LEU A 50 2.66 -0.15 5.47
C LEU A 50 3.35 -1.51 5.34
N SER A 51 3.27 -2.33 6.38
CA SER A 51 3.87 -3.67 6.41
C SER A 51 3.27 -4.58 5.33
N LEU A 52 1.95 -4.50 5.12
CA LEU A 52 1.25 -5.24 4.08
C LEU A 52 1.71 -4.79 2.69
N LEU A 53 1.77 -3.48 2.41
CA LEU A 53 2.25 -2.96 1.12
C LEU A 53 3.68 -3.43 0.81
N VAL A 54 4.58 -3.37 1.80
CA VAL A 54 5.95 -3.88 1.66
C VAL A 54 5.96 -5.38 1.40
N SER A 55 5.13 -6.16 2.10
CA SER A 55 5.01 -7.59 1.85
C SER A 55 4.53 -7.89 0.44
N LEU A 56 3.54 -7.15 -0.08
CA LEU A 56 3.01 -7.34 -1.43
C LEU A 56 4.08 -7.06 -2.50
N LYS A 57 4.82 -5.96 -2.34
CA LYS A 57 5.95 -5.62 -3.22
C LYS A 57 7.06 -6.69 -3.20
N LYS A 58 7.34 -7.28 -2.03
CA LYS A 58 8.29 -8.40 -1.91
C LYS A 58 7.78 -9.67 -2.57
N THR A 59 6.49 -9.96 -2.47
CA THR A 59 5.88 -11.14 -3.10
C THR A 59 5.81 -11.00 -4.62
N ARG A 60 5.53 -9.81 -5.14
CA ARG A 60 5.55 -9.50 -6.58
C ARG A 60 6.38 -8.23 -6.83
N PRO A 61 7.69 -8.36 -7.11
CA PRO A 61 8.57 -7.20 -7.33
C PRO A 61 8.13 -6.28 -8.49
N GLU A 62 7.48 -6.85 -9.50
CA GLU A 62 6.93 -6.15 -10.66
C GLU A 62 5.73 -5.24 -10.32
N LEU A 63 5.06 -5.48 -9.18
CA LEU A 63 3.90 -4.70 -8.74
C LEU A 63 4.32 -3.24 -8.48
N GLN A 64 3.66 -2.29 -9.12
CA GLN A 64 3.96 -0.88 -8.91
C GLN A 64 3.26 -0.36 -7.66
N ILE A 65 4.02 0.20 -6.71
CA ILE A 65 3.48 0.88 -5.53
C ILE A 65 4.24 2.20 -5.39
N PRO A 66 3.88 3.25 -6.16
CA PRO A 66 4.63 4.51 -6.19
C PRO A 66 4.86 5.13 -4.81
N PHE A 67 3.94 4.91 -3.88
CA PHE A 67 4.10 5.32 -2.49
C PHE A 67 5.38 4.76 -1.86
N LEU A 68 5.69 3.47 -2.04
CA LEU A 68 6.91 2.85 -1.50
C LEU A 68 8.16 3.32 -2.26
N ASP A 69 8.02 3.64 -3.55
CA ASP A 69 9.13 4.11 -4.39
C ASP A 69 9.60 5.52 -4.00
N LYS A 70 8.74 6.33 -3.35
CA LYS A 70 9.10 7.66 -2.81
C LYS A 70 10.15 7.61 -1.69
N LYS A 71 10.34 6.47 -1.01
CA LYS A 71 11.31 6.24 0.10
C LYS A 71 11.12 7.09 1.36
N GLU A 72 10.25 8.09 1.31
CA GLU A 72 9.87 8.92 2.44
C GLU A 72 8.39 9.29 2.39
N PHE A 73 7.79 9.47 3.57
CA PHE A 73 6.43 9.97 3.72
C PHE A 73 6.28 10.74 5.02
N SER A 74 5.60 11.88 4.98
CA SER A 74 5.25 12.65 6.17
C SER A 74 3.84 12.30 6.63
N SER A 75 3.73 11.74 7.83
CA SER A 75 2.48 11.43 8.50
C SER A 75 2.32 12.33 9.73
N SER A 76 1.10 12.77 10.01
CA SER A 76 0.79 13.44 11.28
C SER A 76 0.85 12.49 12.47
N ALA A 77 0.62 11.19 12.25
CA ALA A 77 0.64 10.16 13.29
C ALA A 77 2.05 9.64 13.60
N PHE A 78 2.91 9.52 12.59
CA PHE A 78 4.25 8.93 12.72
C PHE A 78 5.41 9.91 12.51
N GLY A 79 5.13 11.17 12.17
CA GLY A 79 6.15 12.12 11.73
C GLY A 79 6.67 11.78 10.33
N THR A 80 7.93 12.12 10.04
CA THR A 80 8.57 11.74 8.78
C THR A 80 9.10 10.31 8.87
N VAL A 81 8.55 9.43 8.05
CA VAL A 81 8.97 8.04 7.92
C VAL A 81 9.88 7.93 6.71
N HIS A 82 11.08 7.38 6.91
CA HIS A 82 11.98 6.99 5.83
C HIS A 82 12.10 5.46 5.81
N TRP A 83 12.25 4.88 4.63
CA TRP A 83 12.57 3.47 4.50
C TRP A 83 13.61 3.23 3.42
N ILE A 84 14.42 2.20 3.65
CA ILE A 84 15.43 1.73 2.72
C ILE A 84 14.93 0.40 2.16
N ALA A 85 14.56 0.40 0.89
CA ALA A 85 14.36 -0.84 0.14
C ALA A 85 15.75 -1.37 -0.23
N ASN A 86 16.11 -2.52 0.31
CA ASN A 86 17.24 -3.31 -0.16
C ASN A 86 16.68 -4.37 -1.11
N ASP A 87 17.15 -4.34 -2.36
CA ASP A 87 16.80 -5.28 -3.42
C ASP A 87 17.28 -6.71 -3.11
#